data_AF-A0A534RBF8-F1
#
_entry.id   AF-A0A534RBF8-F1
#
_cell.length_a   1.000
_cell.length_b   1.000
_cell.length_c   1.000
_cell.angle_alpha   90.00
_cell.angle_beta   90.00
_cell.angle_gamma   90.00
#
_symmetry.space_group_name_H-M   'P 1'
#
loop_
_entity.id
_entity.type
_entity.pdbx_description
1 polymer ?
#
loop_
_entity_poly.entity_id
_entity_poly.type
_entity_poly.pdbx_seq_one_letter_code
_entity_poly.pdbx_strand_id
1 'polypeptide(L)'
;MRCHALRALTIGLVLALAAAAPAAEPVPLGPCGPIDRPYDSVELTGSQLHRLGNVPIARLGLLAFHGSHAAPIPFQVDERTGGKLALPDGPEPTRDDPSGVLDADDLLVFMACDAGERGSAAALEETLGATGSLTAWRELRIEDPVRHAT
;
A
#
# COMPACT_ATOMS: atom_id res chain seq x y z
N MET A 1 -42.79 68.51 13.04
CA MET A 1 -42.60 67.09 13.41
C MET A 1 -42.11 66.36 12.17
N ARG A 2 -40.85 65.91 12.16
CA ARG A 2 -40.18 65.35 10.96
C ARG A 2 -40.46 63.85 10.88
N CYS A 3 -40.99 63.41 9.74
CA CYS A 3 -41.32 62.01 9.46
C CYS A 3 -40.05 61.27 9.02
N HIS A 4 -39.69 60.20 9.71
CA HIS A 4 -38.52 59.37 9.39
C HIS A 4 -38.86 58.42 8.23
N ALA A 5 -38.17 58.56 7.10
CA ALA A 5 -38.22 57.58 6.02
C ALA A 5 -37.36 56.37 6.40
N LEU A 6 -38.01 55.21 6.60
CA LEU A 6 -37.36 53.93 6.80
C LEU A 6 -36.68 53.50 5.49
N ARG A 7 -35.35 53.43 5.47
CA ARG A 7 -34.59 52.82 4.39
C ARG A 7 -34.62 51.29 4.58
N ALA A 8 -35.41 50.60 3.76
CA ALA A 8 -35.36 49.14 3.68
C ALA A 8 -34.09 48.72 2.93
N LEU A 9 -33.16 48.09 3.64
CA LEU A 9 -31.95 47.50 3.07
C LEU A 9 -32.31 46.09 2.56
N THR A 10 -32.47 45.94 1.25
CA THR A 10 -32.65 44.63 0.61
C THR A 10 -31.28 43.95 0.49
N ILE A 11 -31.03 42.95 1.33
CA ILE A 11 -29.85 42.09 1.23
C ILE A 11 -30.17 41.00 0.19
N GLY A 12 -29.59 41.12 -1.00
CA GLY A 12 -29.67 40.10 -2.05
C GLY A 12 -28.70 38.96 -1.76
N LEU A 13 -29.22 37.76 -1.53
CA LEU A 13 -28.44 36.53 -1.40
C LEU A 13 -28.10 36.00 -2.81
N VAL A 14 -26.83 36.08 -3.19
CA VAL A 14 -26.32 35.45 -4.43
C VAL A 14 -25.91 34.02 -4.09
N LEU A 15 -26.73 33.03 -4.46
CA LEU A 15 -26.32 31.63 -4.48
C LEU A 15 -25.43 31.39 -5.70
N ALA A 16 -24.12 31.29 -5.50
CA ALA A 16 -23.21 30.79 -6.53
C ALA A 16 -23.39 29.27 -6.64
N LEU A 17 -24.06 28.80 -7.71
CA LEU A 17 -24.04 27.40 -8.09
C LEU A 17 -22.61 27.05 -8.55
N ALA A 18 -21.81 26.47 -7.67
CA ALA A 18 -20.57 25.82 -8.07
C ALA A 18 -20.92 24.56 -8.86
N ALA A 19 -20.70 24.58 -10.18
CA ALA A 19 -20.80 23.39 -10.99
C ALA A 19 -19.71 22.40 -10.53
N ALA A 20 -20.11 21.29 -9.93
CA ALA A 20 -19.21 20.20 -9.61
C ALA A 20 -18.67 19.64 -10.94
N ALA A 21 -17.36 19.72 -11.15
CA ALA A 21 -16.72 19.04 -12.27
C ALA A 21 -17.01 17.53 -12.16
N PRO A 22 -17.31 16.85 -13.27
CA PRO A 22 -17.47 15.40 -13.24
C PRO A 22 -16.15 14.79 -12.76
N ALA A 23 -16.22 13.95 -11.73
CA ALA A 23 -15.09 13.12 -11.35
C ALA A 23 -14.71 12.28 -12.56
N ALA A 24 -13.44 12.33 -12.98
CA ALA A 24 -12.95 11.46 -14.03
C ALA A 24 -13.26 10.01 -13.65
N GLU A 25 -13.88 9.26 -14.57
CA GLU A 25 -14.10 7.84 -14.34
C GLU A 25 -12.73 7.17 -14.13
N PRO A 26 -12.58 6.34 -13.09
CA PRO A 26 -11.33 5.65 -12.84
C PRO A 26 -10.99 4.81 -14.08
N VAL A 27 -9.81 5.06 -14.66
CA VAL A 27 -9.31 4.28 -15.79
C VAL A 27 -9.20 2.83 -15.31
N PRO A 28 -9.80 1.86 -16.02
CA PRO A 28 -9.64 0.45 -15.69
C PRO A 28 -8.15 0.14 -15.68
N LEU A 29 -7.65 -0.23 -14.51
CA LEU A 29 -6.27 -0.60 -14.38
C LEU A 29 -6.05 -1.89 -15.19
N GLY A 30 -4.93 -1.97 -15.91
CA GLY A 30 -4.52 -3.23 -16.53
C GLY A 30 -4.36 -4.33 -15.47
N PRO A 31 -4.03 -5.57 -15.87
CA PRO A 31 -3.88 -6.68 -14.93
C PRO A 31 -2.87 -6.43 -13.80
N CYS A 32 -1.97 -5.44 -13.96
CA CYS A 32 -0.91 -5.08 -13.02
C CYS A 32 -1.13 -3.73 -12.29
N GLY A 33 -2.33 -3.15 -12.32
CA GLY A 33 -2.54 -1.84 -11.71
C GLY A 33 -2.04 -0.65 -12.57
N PRO A 34 -1.86 0.57 -11.99
CA PRO A 34 -1.33 1.75 -12.68
C PRO A 34 0.21 1.77 -12.74
N ILE A 35 0.86 0.62 -12.55
CA ILE A 35 2.32 0.52 -12.46
C ILE A 35 2.89 0.36 -13.87
N ASP A 36 3.75 1.29 -14.28
CA ASP A 36 4.36 1.32 -15.61
C ASP A 36 5.47 0.25 -15.77
N ARG A 37 6.08 -0.17 -14.65
CA ARG A 37 7.10 -1.22 -14.59
C ARG A 37 6.60 -2.48 -13.87
N PRO A 38 5.68 -3.25 -14.50
CA PRO A 38 4.99 -4.36 -13.84
C PRO A 38 5.91 -5.53 -13.45
N TYR A 39 7.04 -5.69 -14.14
CA TYR A 39 7.97 -6.81 -13.92
C TYR A 39 9.20 -6.44 -13.09
N ASP A 40 9.23 -5.24 -12.51
CA ASP A 40 10.25 -4.90 -11.54
C ASP A 40 9.91 -5.55 -10.19
N SER A 41 10.94 -5.97 -9.45
CA SER A 41 10.77 -6.37 -8.06
C SER A 41 10.49 -5.14 -7.20
N VAL A 42 9.58 -5.30 -6.25
CA VAL A 42 9.46 -4.41 -5.10
C VAL A 42 10.26 -5.03 -3.97
N GLU A 43 11.21 -4.25 -3.45
CA GLU A 43 12.14 -4.68 -2.42
C GLU A 43 11.98 -3.78 -1.18
N LEU A 44 11.72 -4.40 -0.03
CA LEU A 44 11.58 -3.73 1.25
C LEU A 44 12.48 -4.40 2.28
N THR A 45 13.34 -3.62 2.95
CA THR A 45 14.12 -4.17 4.05
C THR A 45 13.21 -4.45 5.25
N GLY A 46 13.54 -5.45 6.05
CA GLY A 46 12.80 -5.77 7.27
C GLY A 46 12.75 -4.59 8.26
N SER A 47 13.78 -3.75 8.25
CA SER A 47 13.76 -2.45 8.94
C SER A 47 12.66 -1.49 8.49
N GLN A 48 12.19 -1.53 7.24
CA GLN A 48 11.03 -0.76 6.76
C GLN A 48 9.69 -1.38 7.21
N LEU A 49 9.67 -2.66 7.60
CA LEU A 49 8.49 -3.39 8.05
C LEU A 49 8.24 -3.23 9.57
N HIS A 50 8.35 -1.98 10.06
CA HIS A 50 8.27 -1.67 11.49
C HIS A 50 7.09 -2.36 12.20
N ARG A 51 7.37 -2.97 13.36
CA ARG A 51 6.44 -3.74 14.21
C ARG A 51 5.83 -5.00 13.56
N LEU A 52 6.41 -5.50 12.47
CA LEU A 52 6.25 -6.89 12.01
C LEU A 52 7.46 -7.78 12.36
N GLY A 53 8.56 -7.22 12.87
CA GLY A 53 9.74 -8.00 13.26
C GLY A 53 9.49 -8.97 14.42
N ASN A 54 10.39 -9.96 14.56
CA ASN A 54 10.27 -11.11 15.47
C ASN A 54 9.05 -12.02 15.19
N VAL A 55 8.52 -12.00 13.97
CA VAL A 55 7.47 -12.91 13.52
C VAL A 55 8.12 -14.04 12.72
N PRO A 56 7.77 -15.32 12.99
CA PRO A 56 8.24 -16.43 12.16
C PRO A 56 7.83 -16.21 10.70
N ILE A 57 8.77 -16.31 9.77
CA ILE A 57 8.51 -16.05 8.33
C ILE A 57 7.39 -16.96 7.81
N ALA A 58 7.32 -18.21 8.29
CA ALA A 58 6.26 -19.17 7.96
C ALA A 58 4.84 -18.75 8.35
N ARG A 59 4.68 -17.66 9.12
CA ARG A 59 3.39 -17.09 9.54
C ARG A 59 3.09 -15.76 8.84
N LEU A 60 3.97 -15.29 7.96
CA LEU A 60 3.73 -14.11 7.15
C LEU A 60 2.84 -14.45 5.95
N GLY A 61 2.04 -13.48 5.56
CA GLY A 61 1.28 -13.51 4.33
C GLY A 61 1.28 -12.11 3.72
N LEU A 62 1.35 -12.04 2.39
CA LEU A 62 1.20 -10.80 1.64
C LEU A 62 -0.09 -10.89 0.83
N LEU A 63 -0.96 -9.89 0.98
CA LEU A 63 -2.27 -9.84 0.33
C LEU A 63 -2.34 -8.64 -0.61
N ALA A 64 -2.97 -8.83 -1.76
CA ALA A 64 -3.33 -7.78 -2.71
C ALA A 64 -4.85 -7.69 -2.87
N PHE A 65 -5.37 -6.47 -3.01
CA PHE A 65 -6.78 -6.25 -3.30
C PHE A 65 -7.03 -6.16 -4.81
N HIS A 66 -8.03 -6.88 -5.29
CA HIS A 66 -8.57 -6.72 -6.63
C HIS A 66 -10.06 -6.39 -6.48
N GLY A 67 -10.41 -5.11 -6.60
CA GLY A 67 -11.71 -4.60 -6.14
C GLY A 67 -11.89 -4.78 -4.63
N SER A 68 -12.98 -5.44 -4.22
CA SER A 68 -13.31 -5.69 -2.80
C SER A 68 -12.66 -6.95 -2.22
N HIS A 69 -11.93 -7.73 -3.02
CA HIS A 69 -11.43 -9.03 -2.61
C HIS A 69 -9.92 -9.00 -2.38
N ALA A 70 -9.49 -9.43 -1.19
CA ALA A 70 -8.09 -9.70 -0.90
C ALA A 70 -7.72 -11.13 -1.32
N ALA A 71 -6.59 -11.29 -1.98
CA ALA A 71 -6.01 -12.59 -2.33
C ALA A 71 -4.53 -12.63 -1.94
N PRO A 72 -4.01 -13.78 -1.49
CA PRO A 72 -2.57 -13.93 -1.26
C PRO A 72 -1.80 -13.80 -2.57
N ILE A 73 -0.65 -13.13 -2.51
CA ILE A 73 0.28 -13.01 -3.63
C ILE A 73 1.61 -13.69 -3.33
N PRO A 74 2.35 -14.15 -4.36
CA PRO A 74 3.69 -14.67 -4.18
C PRO A 74 4.63 -13.61 -3.60
N PHE A 75 5.49 -14.03 -2.68
CA PHE A 75 6.55 -13.20 -2.14
C PHE A 75 7.71 -14.08 -1.66
N GLN A 76 8.87 -13.46 -1.50
CA GLN A 76 10.07 -14.04 -0.90
C GLN A 76 10.50 -13.20 0.29
N VAL A 77 11.11 -13.85 1.28
CA VAL A 77 11.89 -13.18 2.32
C VAL A 77 13.30 -13.73 2.18
N ASP A 78 14.20 -12.88 1.74
CA ASP A 78 15.59 -13.23 1.49
C ASP A 78 16.46 -12.65 2.61
N GLU A 79 17.28 -13.51 3.21
CA GLU A 79 18.21 -13.11 4.27
C GLU A 79 19.36 -12.26 3.71
N ARG A 80 19.81 -11.25 4.47
CA ARG A 80 21.03 -10.51 4.13
C ARG A 80 22.02 -10.43 5.29
N THR A 81 23.30 -10.57 4.96
CA THR A 81 24.40 -10.30 5.89
C THR A 81 25.36 -9.28 5.31
N GLY A 82 25.68 -8.23 6.08
CA GLY A 82 26.59 -7.17 5.64
C GLY A 82 26.16 -6.50 4.32
N GLY A 83 24.85 -6.40 4.08
CA GLY A 83 24.28 -5.81 2.86
C GLY A 83 24.26 -6.70 1.63
N LYS A 84 24.68 -7.97 1.72
CA LYS A 84 24.61 -8.96 0.63
C LYS A 84 23.63 -10.07 0.98
N LEU A 85 23.08 -10.76 -0.01
CA LEU A 85 22.26 -11.96 0.22
C LEU A 85 23.08 -13.01 1.00
N ALA A 86 22.46 -13.61 2.00
CA ALA A 86 23.02 -14.77 2.67
C ALA A 86 22.80 -16.02 1.80
N LEU A 87 23.89 -16.67 1.43
CA LEU A 87 23.88 -17.87 0.60
C LEU A 87 24.29 -19.04 1.50
N PRO A 88 23.34 -19.88 1.94
CA PRO A 88 23.63 -20.98 2.86
C PRO A 88 24.50 -22.06 2.19
N ASP A 89 24.50 -22.09 0.86
CA ASP A 89 25.25 -23.00 0.01
C ASP A 89 26.30 -22.24 -0.81
N GLY A 90 27.40 -22.91 -1.16
CA GLY A 90 28.46 -22.35 -2.00
C GLY A 90 29.86 -22.47 -1.38
N PRO A 91 30.89 -21.92 -2.05
CA PRO A 91 32.28 -22.02 -1.58
C PRO A 91 32.55 -21.24 -0.29
N GLU A 92 31.78 -20.17 -0.04
CA GLU A 92 31.86 -19.33 1.16
C GLU A 92 30.44 -19.11 1.71
N PRO A 93 29.86 -20.09 2.42
CA PRO A 93 28.49 -20.00 2.88
C PRO A 93 28.35 -18.92 3.95
N THR A 94 27.29 -18.13 3.83
CA THR A 94 26.86 -17.16 4.84
C THR A 94 25.56 -17.64 5.45
N ARG A 95 25.51 -17.68 6.78
CA ARG A 95 24.34 -18.12 7.53
C ARG A 95 23.73 -16.95 8.29
N ASP A 96 22.41 -16.99 8.31
CA ASP A 96 21.49 -16.20 9.13
C ASP A 96 21.72 -16.47 10.63
N ASP A 97 21.54 -15.45 11.46
CA ASP A 97 21.37 -15.54 12.91
C ASP A 97 20.42 -14.44 13.43
N PRO A 98 19.15 -14.72 13.80
CA PRO A 98 18.49 -16.02 13.96
C PRO A 98 17.60 -16.47 12.79
N SER A 99 17.84 -17.70 12.31
CA SER A 99 17.13 -18.26 11.17
C SER A 99 15.61 -18.37 11.27
N GLY A 100 14.92 -17.91 10.22
CA GLY A 100 13.49 -18.17 9.99
C GLY A 100 12.53 -17.20 10.67
N VAL A 101 13.05 -16.08 11.20
CA VAL A 101 12.30 -15.03 11.87
C VAL A 101 12.56 -13.72 11.14
N LEU A 102 11.51 -12.96 10.81
CA LEU A 102 11.67 -11.66 10.17
C LEU A 102 12.40 -10.69 11.10
N ASP A 103 13.53 -10.15 10.65
CA ASP A 103 14.32 -9.16 11.38
C ASP A 103 14.60 -7.88 10.56
N ALA A 104 15.65 -7.13 10.91
CA ALA A 104 15.97 -5.86 10.27
C ALA A 104 16.79 -6.00 8.98
N ASP A 105 17.53 -7.11 8.84
CA ASP A 105 18.48 -7.37 7.76
C ASP A 105 17.86 -8.18 6.62
N ASP A 106 16.70 -8.81 6.86
CA ASP A 106 15.85 -9.42 5.83
C ASP A 106 15.41 -8.49 4.69
N LEU A 107 15.11 -9.08 3.54
CA LEU A 107 14.53 -8.42 2.37
C LEU A 107 13.22 -9.09 1.94
N LEU A 108 12.11 -8.36 2.05
CA LEU A 108 10.85 -8.76 1.43
C LEU A 108 10.88 -8.40 -0.06
N VAL A 109 10.61 -9.39 -0.91
CA VAL A 109 10.60 -9.25 -2.38
C VAL A 109 9.29 -9.78 -2.96
N PHE A 110 8.67 -9.02 -3.86
CA PHE A 110 7.52 -9.47 -4.65
C PHE A 110 7.46 -8.70 -5.98
N MET A 111 6.65 -9.15 -6.94
CA MET A 111 6.55 -8.49 -8.24
C MET A 111 5.61 -7.29 -8.17
N ALA A 112 5.98 -6.18 -8.82
CA ALA A 112 5.12 -5.00 -8.85
C ALA A 112 3.74 -5.29 -9.50
N CYS A 113 3.67 -6.15 -10.51
CA CYS A 113 2.40 -6.56 -11.13
C CYS A 113 1.46 -7.33 -10.19
N ASP A 114 2.01 -8.01 -9.19
CA ASP A 114 1.18 -8.71 -8.19
C ASP A 114 0.57 -7.70 -7.19
N ALA A 115 1.01 -6.44 -7.21
CA ALA A 115 0.40 -5.40 -6.40
C ALA A 115 -1.00 -5.07 -6.92
N GLY A 116 -1.97 -5.19 -6.03
CA GLY A 116 -3.35 -4.86 -6.30
C GLY A 116 -3.67 -3.38 -6.11
N GLU A 117 -4.96 -3.09 -6.19
CA GLU A 117 -5.53 -1.80 -5.87
C GLU A 117 -5.46 -1.51 -4.36
N ARG A 118 -5.74 -0.26 -3.98
CA ARG A 118 -5.95 0.06 -2.57
C ARG A 118 -7.34 -0.43 -2.13
N GLY A 119 -7.38 -1.40 -1.22
CA GLY A 119 -8.63 -1.89 -0.64
C GLY A 119 -9.43 -0.80 0.10
N SER A 120 -10.76 -0.93 0.09
CA SER A 120 -11.64 -0.08 0.90
C SER A 120 -11.50 -0.39 2.39
N ALA A 121 -11.87 0.56 3.26
CA ALA A 121 -11.83 0.35 4.71
C ALA A 121 -12.68 -0.86 5.15
N ALA A 122 -13.85 -1.04 4.53
CA ALA A 122 -14.73 -2.18 4.82
C ALA A 122 -14.11 -3.51 4.37
N ALA A 123 -13.53 -3.56 3.17
CA ALA A 123 -12.86 -4.76 2.66
C ALA A 123 -11.64 -5.13 3.51
N LEU A 124 -10.90 -4.14 4.01
CA LEU A 124 -9.79 -4.34 4.95
C LEU A 124 -10.30 -4.89 6.29
N GLU A 125 -11.35 -4.31 6.86
CA GLU A 125 -11.95 -4.79 8.12
C GLU A 125 -12.44 -6.23 8.01
N GLU A 126 -13.15 -6.57 6.93
CA GLU A 126 -13.60 -7.93 6.64
C GLU A 126 -12.43 -8.91 6.54
N THR A 127 -11.39 -8.56 5.78
CA THR A 127 -10.19 -9.38 5.59
C THR A 127 -9.48 -9.62 6.92
N LEU A 128 -9.26 -8.58 7.70
CA LEU A 128 -8.60 -8.68 9.01
C LEU A 128 -9.44 -9.51 10.01
N GLY A 129 -10.76 -9.35 9.99
CA GLY A 129 -11.69 -10.13 10.81
C GLY A 129 -11.69 -11.62 10.47
N ALA A 130 -11.60 -11.97 9.19
CA ALA A 130 -11.53 -13.36 8.73
C ALA A 130 -10.22 -14.06 9.13
N THR A 131 -9.14 -13.31 9.36
CA THR A 131 -7.81 -13.89 9.60
C THR A 131 -7.61 -14.37 11.04
N GLY A 132 -8.54 -14.07 11.97
CA GLY A 132 -8.75 -14.72 13.28
C GLY A 132 -7.65 -14.61 14.35
N SER A 133 -6.38 -14.43 13.96
CA SER A 133 -5.20 -14.45 14.83
C SER A 133 -4.05 -13.56 14.31
N LEU A 134 -4.37 -12.45 13.63
CA LEU A 134 -3.36 -11.46 13.25
C LEU A 134 -2.88 -10.67 14.48
N THR A 135 -1.58 -10.77 14.78
CA THR A 135 -0.94 -10.00 15.86
C THR A 135 -0.51 -8.60 15.38
N ALA A 136 -0.24 -8.45 14.08
CA ALA A 136 0.12 -7.20 13.44
C ALA A 136 -0.08 -7.29 11.92
N TRP A 137 -0.23 -6.14 11.26
CA TRP A 137 -0.31 -6.02 9.80
C TRP A 137 0.22 -4.64 9.35
N ARG A 138 0.61 -4.50 8.08
CA ARG A 138 1.00 -3.22 7.47
C ARG A 138 0.43 -3.08 6.06
N GLU A 139 0.02 -1.86 5.73
CA GLU A 139 -0.27 -1.46 4.35
C GLU A 139 1.04 -1.10 3.66
N LEU A 140 1.30 -1.67 2.49
CA LEU A 140 2.40 -1.27 1.62
C LEU A 140 1.82 -0.38 0.52
N ARG A 141 2.36 0.84 0.39
CA ARG A 141 2.03 1.74 -0.72
C ARG A 141 3.21 1.78 -1.68
N ILE A 142 2.92 1.51 -2.94
CA ILE A 142 3.90 1.56 -4.03
C ILE A 142 3.60 2.80 -4.85
N GLU A 143 4.62 3.61 -5.08
CA GLU A 143 4.57 4.75 -5.99
C GLU A 143 5.63 4.49 -7.06
N ASP A 144 5.24 4.46 -8.33
CA ASP A 144 6.20 4.41 -9.44
C ASP A 144 6.69 5.85 -9.73
N PRO A 145 7.96 6.19 -9.42
CA PRO A 145 8.46 7.55 -9.59
C PRO A 145 8.68 7.92 -11.06
N VAL A 146 8.67 6.95 -11.97
CA VAL A 146 8.90 7.19 -13.40
C VAL A 146 7.60 7.72 -14.01
N ARG A 147 7.54 9.03 -14.26
CA ARG A 147 6.50 9.61 -15.12
C ARG A 147 6.99 9.57 -16.56
N HIS A 148 6.34 8.79 -17.42
CA HIS A 148 6.52 8.94 -18.85
C HIS A 148 5.88 10.25 -19.32
N ALA A 149 6.70 11.17 -19.83
CA ALA A 149 6.18 12.26 -20.65
C ALA A 149 5.61 11.64 -21.93
N THR A 150 4.29 11.70 -22.09
CA THR A 150 3.57 11.35 -23.31
C THR A 150 3.91 12.31 -24.45
#